data_AF-A0A0N4UIL6-F1
#
_entry.id   AF-A0A0N4UIL6-F1
#
_cell.length_a   1.000
_cell.length_b   1.000
_cell.length_c   1.000
_cell.angle_alpha   90.00
_cell.angle_beta   90.00
_cell.angle_gamma   90.00
#
_symmetry.space_group_name_H-M   'P 1'
#
loop_
_entity.id
_entity.type
_entity.pdbx_description
1 polymer ?
#
loop_
_entity_poly.entity_id
_entity_poly.type
_entity_poly.pdbx_seq_one_letter_code
_entity_poly.pdbx_strand_id
1 'polypeptide(L)'
;MGIACRHSRDMRISPQHITTDLEYADDVFLFAESYEEMQIMLNNVSTTAAKIGLRINVNKSKMFSYIQGNDKISIFINSLPVEEMLDFKYLGSTLIPNGQAKAKIIAHNDS
;
A
#
# COMPACT_ATOMS: atom_id res chain seq x y z
N MET A 1 -26.27 -20.60 2.51
CA MET A 1 -25.81 -19.70 3.59
C MET A 1 -24.30 -19.77 3.63
N GLY A 2 -23.49 -18.74 3.44
CA GLY A 2 -23.73 -17.32 3.31
C GLY A 2 -22.41 -16.65 3.70
N ILE A 3 -21.82 -15.88 2.79
CA ILE A 3 -21.02 -14.69 3.10
C ILE A 3 -20.84 -14.01 1.75
N ALA A 4 -21.68 -13.00 1.53
CA ALA A 4 -21.54 -12.07 0.43
C ALA A 4 -20.13 -11.47 0.52
N CYS A 5 -19.31 -11.72 -0.50
CA CYS A 5 -18.08 -10.99 -0.74
C CYS A 5 -18.46 -9.52 -0.94
N ARG A 6 -18.55 -8.76 0.16
CA ARG A 6 -18.67 -7.32 0.11
C ARG A 6 -17.39 -6.83 -0.54
N HIS A 7 -17.55 -6.43 -1.79
CA HIS A 7 -16.70 -5.49 -2.52
C HIS A 7 -15.91 -4.63 -1.54
N SER A 8 -14.60 -4.88 -1.48
CA SER A 8 -13.65 -3.87 -1.02
C SER A 8 -14.02 -2.62 -1.80
N ARG A 9 -14.47 -1.58 -1.10
CA ARG A 9 -14.64 -0.26 -1.71
C ARG A 9 -13.22 0.24 -1.89
N ASP A 10 -12.60 -0.17 -2.99
CA ASP A 10 -11.32 0.37 -3.41
C ASP A 10 -11.49 1.88 -3.44
N MET A 11 -10.62 2.57 -2.69
CA MET A 11 -10.64 4.02 -2.58
C MET A 11 -10.44 4.59 -3.98
N ARG A 12 -11.54 4.94 -4.65
CA ARG A 12 -11.51 5.55 -5.98
C ARG A 12 -11.04 6.98 -5.84
N ILE A 13 -9.74 7.18 -5.98
CA ILE A 13 -9.12 8.51 -6.03
C ILE A 13 -9.46 9.11 -7.39
N SER A 14 -10.60 9.79 -7.46
CA SER A 14 -10.97 10.57 -8.63
C SER A 14 -10.63 12.04 -8.38
N PRO A 15 -10.15 12.80 -9.38
CA PRO A 15 -9.80 14.21 -9.19
C PRO A 15 -10.98 15.07 -8.72
N GLN A 16 -12.21 14.65 -9.01
CA GLN A 16 -13.45 15.35 -8.70
C GLN A 16 -14.02 14.94 -7.34
N HIS A 17 -13.75 13.72 -6.90
CA HIS A 17 -14.15 13.20 -5.61
C HIS A 17 -12.89 13.05 -4.79
N ILE A 18 -12.37 14.19 -4.35
CA ILE A 18 -11.41 14.25 -3.25
C ILE A 18 -12.09 13.46 -2.14
N THR A 19 -11.58 12.26 -1.83
CA THR A 19 -12.12 11.51 -0.70
C THR A 19 -11.80 12.38 0.51
N THR A 20 -12.78 13.09 1.05
CA THR A 20 -12.67 13.94 2.25
C THR A 20 -11.97 13.19 3.38
N ASP A 21 -12.10 11.87 3.41
CA ASP A 21 -11.40 11.00 4.35
C ASP A 21 -9.87 11.17 4.33
N LEU A 22 -9.28 11.55 3.19
CA LEU A 22 -7.83 11.76 3.05
C LEU A 22 -7.32 12.97 3.84
N GLU A 23 -8.17 13.98 4.07
CA GLU A 23 -7.76 15.19 4.79
C GLU A 23 -7.60 14.97 6.30
N TYR A 24 -8.25 13.92 6.83
CA TYR A 24 -8.23 13.54 8.24
C TYR A 24 -7.54 12.19 8.52
N ALA A 25 -7.15 11.45 7.47
CA ALA A 25 -6.42 10.21 7.63
C ALA A 25 -4.94 10.47 7.94
N ASP A 26 -4.46 9.95 9.06
CA ASP A 26 -3.02 10.00 9.40
C ASP A 26 -2.18 9.14 8.43
N ASP A 27 -2.73 7.98 8.03
CA ASP A 27 -2.08 7.00 7.16
C ASP A 27 -3.00 6.59 5.99
N VAL A 28 -2.38 6.35 4.83
CA VAL A 28 -3.08 6.01 3.58
C VAL A 28 -2.43 4.77 2.99
N PHE A 29 -3.25 3.81 2.58
CA PHE A 29 -2.79 2.58 1.94
C PHE A 29 -3.24 2.54 0.49
N LEU A 30 -2.30 2.26 -0.41
CA LEU A 30 -2.55 2.11 -1.84
C LEU A 30 -2.17 0.70 -2.28
N PHE A 31 -2.98 0.12 -3.16
CA PHE A 31 -2.73 -1.18 -3.79
C PHE A 31 -2.71 -0.98 -5.30
N ALA A 32 -1.76 -1.61 -5.98
CA ALA A 32 -1.65 -1.59 -7.42
C ALA A 32 -1.15 -2.96 -7.91
N GLU A 33 -1.50 -3.33 -9.13
CA GLU A 33 -1.09 -4.60 -9.74
C GLU A 33 0.30 -4.51 -10.38
N SER A 34 0.82 -3.29 -10.58
CA SER A 34 2.14 -3.02 -11.15
C SER A 34 2.82 -1.79 -10.54
N TYR A 35 4.14 -1.70 -10.69
CA TYR A 35 4.90 -0.51 -10.28
C TYR A 35 4.48 0.75 -11.06
N GLU A 36 4.15 0.62 -12.34
CA GLU A 36 3.68 1.75 -13.15
C GLU A 36 2.35 2.30 -12.63
N GLU A 37 1.40 1.42 -12.35
CA GLU A 37 0.12 1.81 -11.75
C GLU A 37 0.31 2.43 -10.35
N MET A 38 1.19 1.85 -9.52
CA MET A 38 1.54 2.41 -8.21
C MET A 38 2.08 3.84 -8.33
N GLN A 39 2.96 4.08 -9.30
CA GLN A 39 3.54 5.40 -9.55
C GLN A 39 2.47 6.41 -9.98
N ILE A 40 1.54 6.00 -10.85
CA ILE A 40 0.40 6.83 -11.28
C ILE A 40 -0.50 7.17 -10.09
N MET A 41 -0.84 6.18 -9.26
CA MET A 41 -1.66 6.40 -8.06
C MET A 41 -1.01 7.38 -7.10
N LEU A 42 0.28 7.21 -6.79
CA LEU A 42 1.02 8.12 -5.90
C LEU A 42 1.08 9.55 -6.45
N ASN A 43 1.29 9.71 -7.77
CA ASN A 43 1.27 11.02 -8.41
C ASN A 43 -0.12 11.69 -8.29
N ASN A 44 -1.19 10.91 -8.47
CA ASN A 44 -2.57 11.41 -8.31
C ASN A 44 -2.87 11.81 -6.86
N VAL A 45 -2.47 10.99 -5.88
CA VAL A 45 -2.63 11.30 -4.45
C VAL A 45 -1.84 12.55 -4.10
N SER A 46 -0.58 12.62 -4.53
CA SER A 46 0.31 13.77 -4.26
C SER A 46 -0.25 15.06 -4.85
N THR A 47 -0.72 15.02 -6.10
CA THR A 47 -1.35 16.16 -6.77
C THR A 47 -2.63 16.60 -6.07
N THR A 48 -3.44 15.65 -5.62
CA THR A 48 -4.70 15.95 -4.92
C THR A 48 -4.45 16.52 -3.53
N ALA A 49 -3.51 15.95 -2.78
CA ALA A 49 -3.06 16.47 -1.49
C ALA A 49 -2.52 17.90 -1.62
N ALA A 50 -1.71 18.17 -2.64
CA ALA A 50 -1.16 19.50 -2.89
C ALA A 50 -2.25 20.57 -3.14
N LYS A 51 -3.35 20.20 -3.80
CA LYS A 51 -4.49 21.13 -4.04
C LYS A 51 -5.17 21.58 -2.75
N ILE A 52 -5.13 20.77 -1.70
CA ILE A 52 -5.69 21.08 -0.38
C ILE A 52 -4.60 21.52 0.62
N GLY A 53 -3.38 21.82 0.14
CA GLY A 53 -2.27 22.30 0.97
C GLY A 53 -1.54 21.22 1.77
N LEU A 54 -1.84 19.94 1.53
CA LEU A 54 -1.15 18.81 2.15
C LEU A 54 0.07 18.38 1.33
N ARG A 55 1.06 17.78 2.00
CA ARG A 55 2.25 17.21 1.35
C ARG A 55 2.53 15.83 1.93
N ILE A 56 2.71 14.85 1.03
CA ILE A 56 3.11 13.50 1.42
C ILE A 56 4.53 13.55 1.99
N ASN A 57 4.72 12.92 3.15
CA ASN A 57 6.03 12.78 3.78
C ASN A 57 6.72 11.52 3.26
N VAL A 58 7.63 11.66 2.30
CA VAL A 58 8.29 10.51 1.65
C VAL A 58 9.06 9.64 2.65
N ASN A 59 9.60 10.21 3.72
CA ASN A 59 10.37 9.46 4.73
C ASN A 59 9.47 8.55 5.58
N LYS A 60 8.17 8.87 5.66
CA LYS A 60 7.15 8.04 6.31
C LYS A 60 6.45 7.10 5.31
N SER A 61 6.52 7.40 4.02
CA SER A 61 5.97 6.55 2.97
C SER A 61 6.88 5.34 2.72
N LYS A 62 6.27 4.16 2.66
CA LYS A 62 6.96 2.89 2.45
C LYS A 62 6.16 2.07 1.45
N MET A 63 6.83 1.25 0.66
CA MET A 63 6.16 0.33 -0.26
C MET A 63 6.54 -1.12 0.05
N PHE A 64 5.65 -2.04 -0.30
CA PHE A 64 5.93 -3.47 -0.30
C PHE A 64 5.52 -4.03 -1.66
N SER A 65 6.34 -4.92 -2.21
CA SER A 65 6.08 -5.56 -3.50
C SER A 65 6.33 -7.05 -3.44
N TYR A 66 5.46 -7.80 -4.12
CA TYR A 66 5.63 -9.23 -4.36
C TYR A 66 6.46 -9.51 -5.62
N ILE A 67 6.65 -8.52 -6.48
CA ILE A 67 7.41 -8.65 -7.73
C ILE A 67 8.90 -8.80 -7.38
N GLN A 68 9.53 -9.86 -7.88
CA GLN A 68 10.94 -10.17 -7.66
C GLN A 68 11.76 -10.01 -8.94
N GLY A 69 13.06 -9.77 -8.78
CA GLY A 69 14.03 -9.78 -9.89
C GLY A 69 14.20 -8.43 -10.59
N ASN A 70 14.59 -8.48 -11.85
CA ASN A 70 14.97 -7.31 -12.66
C ASN A 70 13.78 -6.41 -13.04
N ASP A 71 12.56 -6.87 -12.79
CA ASP A 71 11.33 -6.13 -13.08
C ASP A 71 10.98 -5.11 -11.97
N LYS A 72 11.83 -4.99 -10.94
CA LYS A 72 11.69 -3.99 -9.89
C LYS A 72 12.02 -2.60 -10.43
N ILE A 73 11.05 -1.70 -10.30
CA ILE A 73 11.19 -0.29 -10.65
C ILE A 73 11.16 0.53 -9.37
N SER A 74 12.04 1.53 -9.26
CA SER A 74 12.01 2.47 -8.14
C SER A 74 10.76 3.35 -8.22
N ILE A 75 10.03 3.44 -7.12
CA ILE A 75 8.88 4.34 -6.96
C ILE A 75 9.36 5.66 -6.37
N PHE A 76 8.82 6.77 -6.87
CA PHE A 76 9.20 8.12 -6.46
C PHE A 76 7.99 8.94 -6.02
N ILE A 77 8.20 9.80 -5.01
CA ILE A 77 7.25 10.85 -4.62
C ILE A 77 8.04 12.16 -4.60
N ASN A 78 7.60 13.16 -5.37
CA ASN A 78 8.32 14.44 -5.52
C ASN A 78 9.80 14.26 -5.89
N SER A 79 10.10 13.33 -6.79
CA SER A 79 11.47 12.96 -7.21
C SER A 79 12.36 12.32 -6.13
N LEU A 80 11.80 11.98 -4.96
CA LEU A 80 12.50 11.25 -3.91
C LEU A 80 12.07 9.78 -3.92
N PRO A 81 13.01 8.83 -3.82
CA PRO A 81 12.68 7.41 -3.83
C PRO A 81 11.91 7.02 -2.57
N VAL A 82 10.90 6.17 -2.73
CA VAL A 82 10.16 5.56 -1.63
C VAL A 82 10.91 4.31 -1.17
N GLU A 83 11.07 4.15 0.13
CA GLU A 83 11.76 2.98 0.69
C GLU A 83 10.90 1.72 0.52
N GLU A 84 11.52 0.66 0.01
CA GLU A 84 10.91 -0.66 -0.13
C GLU A 84 11.14 -1.48 1.15
N MET A 85 10.05 -2.01 1.72
CA MET A 85 10.08 -2.94 2.83
C MET A 85 10.34 -4.36 2.34
N LEU A 86 11.16 -5.11 3.07
CA LEU A 86 11.41 -6.53 2.82
C LEU A 86 10.32 -7.45 3.41
N ASP A 87 9.56 -6.95 4.37
CA ASP A 87 8.43 -7.63 4.96
C ASP A 87 7.32 -6.64 5.33
N PHE A 88 6.08 -7.13 5.36
CA PHE A 88 4.92 -6.30 5.71
C PHE A 88 3.97 -7.06 6.61
N LYS A 89 3.65 -6.50 7.79
CA LYS A 89 2.74 -7.14 8.73
C LYS A 89 1.30 -6.73 8.41
N TYR A 90 0.45 -7.70 8.09
CA TYR A 90 -0.97 -7.50 7.83
C TYR A 90 -1.80 -8.57 8.55
N LEU A 91 -2.77 -8.14 9.37
CA LEU A 91 -3.69 -9.01 10.12
C LEU A 91 -3.01 -10.15 10.91
N GLY A 92 -1.84 -9.87 11.50
CA GLY A 92 -1.09 -10.84 12.29
C GLY A 92 -0.18 -11.76 11.48
N SER A 93 -0.21 -11.68 10.16
CA SER A 93 0.70 -12.38 9.26
C SER A 93 1.80 -11.44 8.75
N THR A 94 3.01 -11.97 8.57
CA THR A 94 4.11 -11.24 7.92
C THR A 94 4.19 -11.69 6.47
N LEU A 95 3.89 -10.78 5.56
CA LEU A 95 4.09 -10.95 4.13
C LEU A 95 5.56 -10.76 3.81
N ILE A 96 6.11 -11.66 3.01
CA ILE A 96 7.45 -11.52 2.44
C ILE A 96 7.35 -11.71 0.92
N PRO A 97 8.24 -11.09 0.09
CA PRO A 97 8.15 -11.15 -1.36
C PRO A 97 8.16 -12.57 -1.95
N ASN A 98 8.67 -13.54 -1.19
CA ASN A 98 8.82 -14.93 -1.62
C ASN A 98 7.58 -15.81 -1.35
N GLY A 99 6.46 -15.23 -0.90
CA GLY A 99 5.21 -15.96 -0.66
C GLY A 99 5.24 -16.92 0.52
N GLN A 100 6.39 -17.11 1.17
CA GLN A 100 6.45 -17.82 2.44
C GLN A 100 5.94 -16.90 3.54
N ALA A 101 4.63 -16.69 3.61
CA ALA A 101 4.04 -16.18 4.83
C ALA A 101 4.55 -17.07 5.97
N LYS A 102 5.31 -16.49 6.92
CA LYS A 102 5.71 -17.23 8.12
C LYS A 102 4.44 -17.43 8.94
N ALA A 103 3.68 -18.47 8.59
CA ALA A 103 2.64 -18.97 9.45
C ALA A 103 3.33 -19.44 10.72
N LYS A 104 3.18 -18.65 11.78
CA LYS A 104 3.52 -19.07 13.14
C LYS A 104 2.47 -20.12 13.53
N ILE A 105 2.57 -21.31 12.94
CA ILE A 105 1.87 -22.49 13.40
C ILE A 105 2.55 -22.84 14.71
N ILE A 106 2.08 -22.22 15.79
CA ILE A 106 2.41 -22.67 17.14
C ILE A 106 1.64 -23.98 17.26
N ALA A 107 2.26 -25.08 16.84
CA ALA A 107 1.83 -26.40 17.25
C ALA A 107 1.98 -26.41 18.78
N HIS A 108 0.90 -26.07 19.48
CA HIS A 108 0.71 -26.43 20.87
C HIS A 108 0.73 -27.96 20.89
N ASN A 109 1.90 -28.53 21.11
CA ASN A 109 2.00 -29.86 21.67
C ASN A 109 1.65 -29.70 23.15
N ASP A 110 0.36 -29.75 23.45
CA ASP A 110 -0.10 -30.06 24.79
C ASP A 110 0.24 -31.54 25.04
N SER A 111 1.14 -31.78 25.98
CA SER A 111 1.38 -33.09 26.62
C SER A 111 1.71 -32.85 28.08
#